data_AF-A0AB35L939-F1
#
_entry.id   AF-A0AB35L939-F1
#
_cell.length_a   1.000
_cell.length_b   1.000
_cell.length_c   1.000
_cell.angle_alpha   90.00
_cell.angle_beta   90.00
_cell.angle_gamma   90.00
#
_symmetry.space_group_name_H-M   'P 1'
#
loop_
_entity.id
_entity.type
_entity.pdbx_description
1 polymer ?
#
loop_
_entity_poly.entity_id
_entity_poly.type
_entity_poly.pdbx_seq_one_letter_code
_entity_poly.pdbx_strand_id
1 'polypeptide(L)'
;MKLREYRAQRPMRTFYETIQFYHPSFGNIHLVSLQIEPKVLGGVEYRPCNFELAESQQSKTPIIDASVKFSRVAQDFKQQLKLWRSNTRMKPIIATFRLFDSADKDNPISEWSLYVKDCSLDAESVTVTLSMNNPLNKNVGRIYTMEEFTGLETV
;
A
#
# COMPACT_ATOMS: atom_id res chain seq x y z
N MET A 1 2.14 5.75 22.47
CA MET A 1 0.98 6.67 22.56
C MET A 1 0.11 6.44 21.34
N LYS A 2 -1.22 6.30 21.44
CA LYS A 2 -2.07 6.00 20.28
C LYS A 2 -2.31 7.28 19.45
N LEU A 3 -2.36 7.18 18.12
CA LEU A 3 -2.50 8.32 17.19
C LEU A 3 -3.63 9.30 17.56
N ARG A 4 -4.75 8.78 18.08
CA ARG A 4 -5.90 9.59 18.52
C ARG A 4 -5.57 10.50 19.70
N GLU A 5 -4.85 9.99 20.70
CA GLU A 5 -4.44 10.76 21.88
C GLU A 5 -3.44 11.85 21.50
N TYR A 6 -2.55 11.54 20.57
CA TYR A 6 -1.55 12.49 20.07
C TYR A 6 -2.20 13.64 19.30
N ARG A 7 -3.13 13.34 18.38
CA ARG A 7 -3.89 14.36 17.63
C ARG A 7 -4.71 15.27 18.56
N ALA A 8 -5.20 14.76 19.68
CA ALA A 8 -5.96 15.55 20.66
C ALA A 8 -5.12 16.65 21.32
N GLN A 9 -3.79 16.47 21.42
CA GLN A 9 -2.88 17.46 22.00
C GLN A 9 -2.59 18.65 21.06
N ARG A 10 -3.05 18.59 19.80
CA ARG A 10 -2.81 19.60 18.75
C ARG A 10 -1.38 20.17 18.74
N PRO A 11 -0.34 19.32 18.74
CA PRO A 11 1.02 19.82 18.71
C PRO A 11 1.27 20.57 17.39
N MET A 12 1.94 21.73 17.48
CA MET A 12 2.34 22.51 16.30
C MET A 12 3.61 21.91 15.69
N ARG A 13 3.50 20.65 15.23
CA ARG A 13 4.61 19.85 14.71
C ARG A 13 4.24 19.25 13.37
N THR A 14 5.24 19.10 12.51
CA THR A 14 5.09 18.52 11.18
C THR A 14 5.00 17.01 11.28
N PHE A 15 4.03 16.43 10.58
CA PHE A 15 3.95 14.99 10.36
C PHE A 15 4.58 14.63 9.02
N TYR A 16 5.25 13.49 8.98
CA TYR A 16 5.77 12.91 7.74
C TYR A 16 4.95 11.68 7.40
N GLU A 17 4.10 11.82 6.39
CA GLU A 17 3.39 10.70 5.78
C GLU A 17 4.31 10.01 4.79
N THR A 18 4.52 8.71 5.01
CA THR A 18 5.41 7.92 4.18
C THR A 18 4.72 6.68 3.67
N ILE A 19 5.06 6.28 2.45
CA ILE A 19 4.61 5.02 1.87
C ILE A 19 5.79 4.28 1.24
N GLN A 20 5.86 2.98 1.54
CA GLN A 20 6.83 2.05 0.99
C GLN A 20 6.11 1.05 0.10
N PHE A 21 6.60 0.83 -1.11
CA PHE A 21 6.19 -0.30 -1.94
C PHE A 21 7.32 -1.31 -2.02
N TYR A 22 6.98 -2.59 -1.83
CA TYR A 22 7.92 -3.70 -1.96
C TYR A 22 7.42 -4.75 -2.94
N HIS A 23 8.31 -5.15 -3.84
CA HIS A 23 8.17 -6.35 -4.65
C HIS A 23 9.55 -6.90 -5.03
N PRO A 24 9.76 -8.23 -5.10
CA PRO A 24 11.06 -8.82 -5.45
C PRO A 24 11.64 -8.35 -6.80
N SER A 25 10.79 -7.92 -7.73
CA SER A 25 11.22 -7.49 -9.08
C SER A 25 11.77 -6.07 -9.17
N PHE A 26 11.35 -5.17 -8.27
CA PHE A 26 11.79 -3.76 -8.30
C PHE A 26 12.37 -3.29 -6.96
N GLY A 27 12.39 -4.16 -5.94
CA GLY A 27 12.91 -3.85 -4.62
C GLY A 27 11.96 -2.97 -3.80
N ASN A 28 12.56 -2.11 -2.97
CA ASN A 28 11.86 -1.17 -2.11
C ASN A 28 11.81 0.22 -2.75
N ILE A 29 10.63 0.84 -2.72
CA ILE A 29 10.41 2.22 -3.15
C ILE A 29 9.90 2.98 -1.93
N HIS A 30 10.65 3.98 -1.48
CA HIS A 30 10.32 4.78 -0.29
C HIS A 30 9.94 6.20 -0.69
N LEU A 31 8.72 6.61 -0.38
CA LEU A 31 8.18 7.92 -0.74
C LEU A 31 7.70 8.66 0.52
N VAL A 32 7.94 9.97 0.56
CA VAL A 32 7.44 10.87 1.61
C VAL A 32 6.65 12.02 0.99
N SER A 33 5.47 12.29 1.56
CA SER A 33 4.58 13.36 1.08
C SER A 33 4.95 14.72 1.65
N LEU A 34 4.60 15.79 0.93
CA LEU A 34 4.76 17.20 1.33
C LEU A 34 6.20 17.63 1.65
N GLN A 35 7.19 16.93 1.10
CA GLN A 35 8.60 17.30 1.20
C GLN A 35 9.16 17.67 -0.17
N ILE A 36 10.16 18.56 -0.17
CA ILE A 36 10.90 18.96 -1.37
C ILE A 36 12.22 18.19 -1.47
N GLU A 37 12.82 17.87 -0.31
CA GLU A 37 14.11 17.17 -0.22
C GLU A 37 13.92 15.76 0.35
N PRO A 38 14.83 14.82 0.02
CA PRO A 38 14.86 13.51 0.65
C PRO A 38 14.94 13.59 2.18
N LYS A 39 14.29 12.65 2.87
CA LYS A 39 14.24 12.60 4.34
C LYS A 39 14.67 11.24 4.84
N VAL A 40 15.55 11.23 5.85
CA VAL A 40 15.86 10.01 6.59
C VAL A 40 14.89 9.86 7.76
N LEU A 41 14.12 8.77 7.76
CA LEU A 41 13.13 8.41 8.77
C LEU A 41 13.28 6.92 9.08
N GLY A 42 13.33 6.54 10.35
CA GLY A 42 13.53 5.14 10.76
C GLY A 42 14.80 4.50 10.19
N GLY A 43 15.87 5.29 10.00
CA GLY A 43 17.13 4.85 9.36
C GLY A 43 17.05 4.62 7.85
N VAL A 44 15.93 4.97 7.20
CA VAL A 44 15.68 4.76 5.78
C VAL A 44 15.52 6.10 5.07
N GLU A 45 16.13 6.25 3.90
CA GLU A 45 15.96 7.43 3.04
C GLU A 45 14.67 7.33 2.20
N TYR A 46 13.82 8.35 2.32
CA TYR A 46 12.57 8.52 1.60
C TYR A 46 12.71 9.62 0.55
N ARG A 47 12.26 9.33 -0.68
CA ARG A 47 12.24 10.30 -1.78
C ARG A 47 10.99 11.19 -1.71
N PRO A 48 11.10 12.48 -2.00
CA PRO A 48 9.96 13.38 -1.99
C PRO A 48 9.01 13.04 -3.15
N CYS A 49 7.75 12.74 -2.82
CA CYS A 49 6.69 12.54 -3.80
C CYS A 49 5.35 12.88 -3.16
N ASN A 50 4.68 13.92 -3.66
CA ASN A 50 3.37 14.29 -3.15
C ASN A 50 2.32 13.24 -3.53
N PHE A 51 1.67 12.71 -2.50
CA PHE A 51 0.54 11.82 -2.61
C PHE A 51 -0.53 12.15 -1.57
N GLU A 52 -1.76 11.80 -1.91
CA GLU A 52 -2.92 11.86 -1.01
C GLU A 52 -3.37 10.44 -0.70
N LEU A 53 -3.47 10.12 0.59
CA LEU A 53 -3.99 8.85 1.09
C LEU A 53 -5.45 9.03 1.52
N ALA A 54 -6.37 8.39 0.80
CA ALA A 54 -7.77 8.28 1.18
C ALA A 54 -8.02 6.88 1.76
N GLU A 55 -8.09 6.82 3.10
CA GLU A 55 -8.47 5.61 3.83
C GLU A 55 -9.99 5.38 3.73
N SER A 56 -10.42 4.13 3.56
CA SER A 56 -11.85 3.82 3.55
C SER A 56 -12.49 4.12 4.91
N GLN A 57 -13.36 5.13 4.93
CA GLN A 57 -14.18 5.46 6.09
C GLN A 57 -15.39 4.54 6.11
N GLN A 58 -15.27 3.38 6.78
CA GLN A 58 -16.44 2.61 7.18
C GLN A 58 -16.38 2.21 8.66
N SER A 59 -17.54 2.35 9.28
CA SER A 59 -17.79 2.24 10.71
C SER A 59 -17.30 0.92 11.31
N LYS A 60 -16.49 1.05 12.37
CA LYS A 60 -16.14 0.00 13.36
C LYS A 60 -15.37 -1.24 12.88
N THR A 61 -14.90 -1.32 11.63
CA THR A 61 -14.06 -2.44 11.15
C THR A 61 -12.60 -2.02 10.94
N PRO A 62 -11.62 -2.93 11.12
CA PRO A 62 -10.21 -2.65 10.84
C PRO A 62 -10.03 -2.30 9.36
N ILE A 63 -9.12 -1.36 9.04
CA ILE A 63 -8.90 -0.80 7.69
C ILE A 63 -8.85 -1.93 6.64
N ILE A 64 -9.86 -1.98 5.79
CA ILE A 64 -10.03 -3.05 4.79
C ILE A 64 -9.38 -2.65 3.47
N ASP A 65 -9.56 -1.39 3.08
CA ASP A 65 -9.12 -0.84 1.80
C ASP A 65 -8.64 0.62 1.98
N ALA A 66 -7.70 1.02 1.13
CA ALA A 66 -7.23 2.40 1.04
C ALA A 66 -6.92 2.76 -0.42
N SER A 67 -6.92 4.04 -0.75
CA SER A 67 -6.52 4.52 -2.08
C SER A 67 -5.46 5.60 -1.95
N VAL A 68 -4.41 5.50 -2.75
CA VAL A 68 -3.29 6.45 -2.75
C VAL A 68 -3.23 7.09 -4.12
N LYS A 69 -3.33 8.41 -4.17
CA LYS A 69 -3.24 9.19 -5.40
C LYS A 69 -1.92 9.93 -5.45
N PHE A 70 -1.14 9.66 -6.47
CA PHE A 70 0.12 10.35 -6.73
C PHE A 70 -0.07 11.41 -7.82
N SER A 71 0.61 12.55 -7.62
CA SER A 71 0.77 13.57 -8.66
C SER A 71 1.72 13.12 -9.77
N ARG A 72 1.74 13.85 -10.89
CA ARG A 72 2.51 13.57 -12.13
C ARG A 72 3.99 13.23 -11.92
N VAL A 73 4.61 13.64 -10.81
CA VAL A 73 6.01 13.34 -10.43
C VAL A 73 6.25 11.83 -10.23
N ALA A 74 5.19 11.01 -10.13
CA ALA A 74 5.29 9.54 -10.06
C ALA A 74 5.65 8.83 -11.40
N GLN A 75 6.24 9.53 -12.39
CA GLN A 75 6.72 8.88 -13.63
C GLN A 75 7.76 7.79 -13.37
N ASP A 76 8.61 7.96 -12.35
CA ASP A 76 9.59 6.93 -11.95
C ASP A 76 8.91 5.70 -11.38
N PHE A 77 7.86 5.91 -10.57
CA PHE A 77 7.01 4.83 -10.07
C PHE A 77 6.34 4.07 -11.23
N LYS A 78 5.89 4.77 -12.28
CA LYS A 78 5.38 4.15 -13.52
C LYS A 78 6.42 3.27 -14.21
N GLN A 79 7.69 3.67 -14.25
CA GLN A 79 8.75 2.84 -14.84
C GLN A 79 8.99 1.57 -14.00
N GLN A 80 9.00 1.69 -12.69
CA GLN A 80 9.21 0.56 -11.78
C GLN A 80 8.04 -0.43 -11.82
N LEU A 81 6.79 0.05 -11.89
CA LEU A 81 5.61 -0.81 -12.07
C LEU A 81 5.63 -1.58 -13.40
N LYS A 82 6.27 -1.06 -14.46
CA LYS A 82 6.42 -1.81 -15.72
C LYS A 82 7.29 -3.06 -15.57
N LEU A 83 8.15 -3.14 -14.55
CA LEU A 83 8.94 -4.35 -14.25
C LEU A 83 8.06 -5.47 -13.70
N TRP A 84 6.89 -5.15 -13.16
CA TRP A 84 5.91 -6.11 -12.67
C TRP A 84 5.04 -6.65 -13.82
N ARG A 85 5.62 -7.55 -14.63
CA ARG A 85 4.99 -8.18 -15.80
C ARG A 85 5.20 -9.69 -15.81
N SER A 86 4.28 -10.40 -16.47
CA SER A 86 4.40 -11.85 -16.69
C SER A 86 4.55 -12.62 -15.37
N ASN A 87 5.51 -13.55 -15.29
CA ASN A 87 5.77 -14.43 -14.14
C ASN A 87 5.96 -13.69 -12.80
N THR A 88 6.39 -12.43 -12.81
CA THR A 88 6.57 -11.66 -11.58
C THR A 88 5.23 -11.32 -10.90
N ARG A 89 4.09 -11.46 -11.59
CA ARG A 89 2.75 -11.27 -11.02
C ARG A 89 2.35 -12.36 -10.02
N MET A 90 3.10 -13.45 -9.93
CA MET A 90 2.84 -14.54 -8.98
C MET A 90 3.17 -14.16 -7.52
N LYS A 91 3.68 -12.95 -7.28
CA LYS A 91 3.83 -12.36 -5.94
C LYS A 91 3.09 -11.02 -5.88
N PRO A 92 2.37 -10.75 -4.79
CA PRO A 92 1.65 -9.49 -4.65
C PRO A 92 2.64 -8.38 -4.25
N ILE A 93 2.32 -7.15 -4.61
CA ILE A 93 3.06 -5.97 -4.13
C ILE A 93 2.51 -5.61 -2.75
N ILE A 94 3.41 -5.37 -1.80
CA ILE A 94 3.08 -4.94 -0.44
C ILE A 94 3.31 -3.44 -0.34
N ALA A 95 2.31 -2.70 0.12
CA ALA A 95 2.40 -1.29 0.43
C ALA A 95 2.35 -1.10 1.94
N THR A 96 3.39 -0.49 2.52
CA THR A 96 3.48 -0.18 3.95
C THR A 96 3.43 1.32 4.14
N PHE A 97 2.43 1.78 4.89
CA PHE A 97 2.30 3.18 5.27
C PHE A 97 2.85 3.38 6.68
N ARG A 98 3.61 4.48 6.87
CA ARG A 98 4.09 4.90 8.18
C ARG A 98 3.91 6.40 8.35
N LEU A 99 3.50 6.79 9.55
CA LEU A 99 3.40 8.19 9.96
C LEU A 99 4.47 8.50 11.01
N PHE A 100 5.38 9.42 10.70
CA PHE A 100 6.41 9.88 11.65
C PHE A 100 6.10 11.28 12.19
N ASP A 101 6.62 11.55 13.38
CA ASP A 101 6.62 12.90 13.97
C ASP A 101 7.94 13.61 13.66
N SER A 102 7.93 14.94 13.60
CA SER A 102 9.18 15.69 13.56
C SER A 102 9.99 15.57 14.85
N ALA A 103 9.34 15.23 15.97
CA ALA A 103 9.94 14.95 17.28
C ALA A 103 10.79 13.69 17.31
N ASP A 104 10.23 12.63 16.75
CA ASP A 104 10.71 11.26 16.80
C ASP A 104 10.64 10.73 15.38
N LYS A 105 11.79 10.83 14.71
CA LYS A 105 11.97 10.41 13.33
C LYS A 105 12.30 8.93 13.23
N ASP A 106 12.61 8.28 14.34
CA ASP A 106 13.07 6.90 14.36
C ASP A 106 11.90 5.94 14.56
N ASN A 107 10.90 6.33 15.35
CA ASN A 107 9.73 5.49 15.64
C ASN A 107 8.46 6.04 14.98
N PRO A 108 7.78 5.25 14.12
CA PRO A 108 6.51 5.68 13.54
C PRO A 108 5.39 5.67 14.59
N ILE A 109 4.53 6.70 14.56
CA ILE A 109 3.33 6.80 15.41
C ILE A 109 2.29 5.75 15.00
N SER A 110 2.17 5.51 13.70
CA SER A 110 1.21 4.58 13.12
C SER A 110 1.84 3.88 11.92
N GLU A 111 1.65 2.57 11.85
CA GLU A 111 2.13 1.73 10.76
C GLU A 111 1.06 0.70 10.39
N TRP A 112 0.85 0.51 9.09
CA TRP A 112 0.02 -0.57 8.56
C TRP A 112 0.52 -1.00 7.18
N SER A 113 0.21 -2.24 6.79
CA SER A 113 0.58 -2.79 5.49
C SER A 113 -0.64 -3.40 4.79
N LEU A 114 -0.82 -3.08 3.51
CA LEU A 114 -1.87 -3.62 2.65
C LEU A 114 -1.27 -4.12 1.34
N TYR A 115 -2.01 -4.97 0.62
CA TYR A 115 -1.63 -5.42 -0.72
C TYR A 115 -2.11 -4.42 -1.78
N VAL A 116 -1.30 -4.21 -2.81
CA VAL A 116 -1.74 -3.46 -3.99
C VAL A 116 -2.71 -4.32 -4.79
N LYS A 117 -3.96 -3.88 -4.90
CA LYS A 117 -5.03 -4.59 -5.61
C LYS A 117 -5.07 -4.20 -7.08
N ASP A 118 -5.03 -2.91 -7.36
CA ASP A 118 -5.05 -2.37 -8.71
C ASP A 118 -4.32 -1.02 -8.76
N CYS A 119 -3.79 -0.68 -9.93
CA CYS A 119 -3.13 0.59 -10.19
C CYS A 119 -3.71 1.17 -11.49
N SER A 120 -4.52 2.21 -11.37
CA SER A 120 -5.06 2.95 -12.50
C SER A 120 -4.21 4.18 -12.78
N LEU A 121 -4.04 4.48 -14.07
CA LEU A 121 -3.25 5.60 -14.55
C LEU A 121 -4.16 6.54 -15.33
N ASP A 122 -4.12 7.81 -14.95
CA ASP A 122 -4.68 8.90 -15.73
C ASP A 122 -3.56 9.78 -16.31
N ALA A 123 -3.88 10.69 -17.22
CA ALA A 123 -2.91 11.58 -17.87
C ALA A 123 -2.13 12.45 -16.85
N GLU A 124 -2.77 12.76 -15.72
CA GLU A 124 -2.26 13.68 -14.71
C GLU A 124 -1.90 13.00 -13.37
N SER A 125 -2.51 11.85 -13.06
CA SER A 125 -2.38 11.19 -11.75
C SER A 125 -2.23 9.68 -11.84
N VAL A 126 -1.60 9.09 -10.82
CA VAL A 126 -1.54 7.63 -10.63
C VAL A 126 -2.34 7.28 -9.39
N THR A 127 -3.36 6.43 -9.53
CA THR A 127 -4.16 5.97 -8.40
C THR A 127 -3.85 4.51 -8.11
N VAL A 128 -3.41 4.24 -6.88
CA VAL A 128 -3.13 2.89 -6.40
C VAL A 128 -4.21 2.52 -5.39
N THR A 129 -4.90 1.41 -5.64
CA THR A 129 -5.87 0.85 -4.70
C THR A 129 -5.21 -0.25 -3.88
N LEU A 130 -5.38 -0.15 -2.57
CA LEU A 130 -4.82 -1.04 -1.56
C LEU A 130 -5.95 -1.80 -0.88
N SER A 131 -5.69 -3.08 -0.56
CA SER A 131 -6.65 -3.95 0.09
C SER A 131 -5.95 -4.92 1.03
N MET A 132 -6.63 -5.32 2.10
CA MET A 132 -6.18 -6.39 2.99
C MET A 132 -6.16 -7.74 2.27
N ASN A 133 -7.03 -7.91 1.28
CA ASN A 133 -7.16 -9.16 0.54
C ASN A 133 -6.03 -9.31 -0.48
N ASN A 134 -5.30 -10.43 -0.39
CA ASN A 134 -4.29 -10.76 -1.39
C ASN A 134 -4.97 -10.91 -2.78
N PRO A 135 -4.60 -10.10 -3.77
CA PRO A 135 -5.20 -10.15 -5.10
C PRO A 135 -4.99 -11.52 -5.79
N LEU A 136 -3.97 -12.29 -5.41
CA LEU A 136 -3.68 -13.60 -5.99
C LEU A 136 -4.58 -14.73 -5.49
N ASN A 137 -5.26 -14.53 -4.35
CA ASN A 137 -6.15 -15.53 -3.77
C ASN A 137 -7.61 -15.39 -4.25
N LYS A 138 -7.88 -14.51 -5.23
CA LYS A 138 -9.22 -14.39 -5.81
C LYS A 138 -9.46 -15.57 -6.74
N ASN A 139 -10.56 -16.30 -6.51
CA ASN A 139 -11.02 -17.44 -7.32
C ASN A 139 -10.13 -18.70 -7.29
N VAL A 140 -9.73 -19.17 -6.11
CA VAL A 140 -9.41 -20.60 -5.93
C VAL A 140 -10.70 -21.35 -5.63
N GLY A 141 -11.59 -21.43 -6.62
CA GLY A 141 -12.72 -22.34 -6.53
C GLY A 141 -12.18 -23.77 -6.55
N ARG A 142 -12.61 -24.63 -5.62
CA ARG A 142 -12.32 -26.06 -5.73
C ARG A 142 -12.95 -26.56 -7.02
N ILE A 143 -12.13 -27.10 -7.92
CA ILE A 143 -12.62 -27.83 -9.08
C ILE A 143 -13.08 -29.18 -8.52
N TYR A 144 -14.39 -29.40 -8.45
CA TYR A 144 -14.94 -30.69 -8.05
C TYR A 144 -14.65 -31.70 -9.17
N THR A 145 -13.95 -32.79 -8.85
CA THR A 145 -13.81 -33.94 -9.74
C THR A 145 -14.93 -34.94 -9.47
N MET A 146 -15.37 -35.67 -10.49
CA MET A 146 -16.43 -36.69 -10.35
C MET A 146 -16.06 -37.81 -9.36
N GLU A 147 -14.77 -38.05 -9.13
CA GLU A 147 -14.26 -39.03 -8.15
C GLU A 147 -14.65 -38.69 -6.69
N GLU A 148 -14.89 -37.42 -6.38
CA GLU A 148 -15.27 -36.98 -5.02
C GLU A 148 -16.78 -37.09 -4.77
N PHE A 149 -17.58 -37.47 -5.78
CA PHE A 149 -19.03 -37.60 -5.67
C PHE A 149 -19.50 -38.97 -6.20
N THR A 150 -19.42 -40.00 -5.35
CA THR A 150 -19.92 -41.36 -5.64
C THR A 150 -21.44 -41.43 -5.88
N GLY A 151 -22.18 -40.32 -5.70
CA GLY A 151 -23.61 -40.21 -5.95
C GLY A 151 -24.01 -39.92 -7.41
N LEU A 152 -23.04 -39.81 -8.32
CA LEU A 152 -23.24 -39.60 -9.76
C LEU A 152 -22.71 -40.77 -10.61
N GLU A 153 -22.38 -41.91 -10.00
CA GLU A 153 -22.30 -43.17 -10.73
C GLU A 153 -23.72 -43.57 -11.12
N THR A 154 -24.04 -43.36 -12.40
CA THR A 154 -25.28 -43.82 -13.02
C THR A 154 -25.41 -45.33 -12.84
N VAL A 155 -26.44 -45.75 -12.10
CA VAL A 155 -27.04 -47.09 -12.19
C VAL A 155 -27.65 -47.30 -13.57
#